data_AF-A0A1B0CF97-F1
#
_entry.id   AF-A0A1B0CF97-F1
#
_cell.length_a   1.000
_cell.length_b   1.000
_cell.length_c   1.000
_cell.angle_alpha   90.00
_cell.angle_beta   90.00
_cell.angle_gamma   90.00
#
_symmetry.space_group_name_H-M   'P 1'
#
loop_
_entity.id
_entity.type
_entity.pdbx_description
1 polymer ?
#
loop_
_entity_poly.entity_id
_entity_poly.type
_entity_poly.pdbx_seq_one_letter_code
_entity_poly.pdbx_strand_id
1 'polypeptide(L)'
;MRRIVDLGCQAWIVDDVRVNKFLDTYGEIVETTEQRPQRVHMIFHLNNTQEEHLHQILSHQTLEDVPNVLLVIPSTRDDDENDGESFDLVTSSFAGRFNNTHPIVLDHFGAANFARNTNLFPDKLSNLQRRNLRLALFNYKPYTTVQHVAPGSGNANAMGTDEELTLFLDGTEVLMFQEFCIRHNCTLLISEDEEGQWGVIYENRTGDGLTGAVVERRAEVSVGAIYMWRLHRGLIKYYSKVETPGTLEKHQASPPR
;
A
#
# COMPACT_ATOMS: atom_id res chain seq x y z
N MET A 1 -20.92 3.96 -7.61
CA MET A 1 -19.75 3.49 -6.85
C MET A 1 -19.40 4.40 -5.67
N ARG A 2 -19.11 5.70 -5.87
CA ARG A 2 -18.72 6.62 -4.79
C ARG A 2 -19.60 6.56 -3.54
N ARG A 3 -20.92 6.73 -3.69
CA ARG A 3 -21.88 6.63 -2.57
C ARG A 3 -21.74 5.33 -1.76
N ILE A 4 -21.42 4.21 -2.42
CA ILE A 4 -21.27 2.90 -1.76
C ILE A 4 -19.97 2.85 -0.95
N VAL A 5 -18.88 3.43 -1.50
CA VAL A 5 -17.61 3.59 -0.76
C VAL A 5 -17.81 4.51 0.44
N ASP A 6 -18.48 5.65 0.27
CA ASP A 6 -18.72 6.63 1.33
C ASP A 6 -19.60 6.07 2.47
N LEU A 7 -20.44 5.08 2.16
CA LEU A 7 -21.23 4.32 3.14
C LEU A 7 -20.42 3.21 3.83
N GLY A 8 -19.14 3.04 3.51
CA GLY A 8 -18.22 2.13 4.18
C GLY A 8 -18.18 0.71 3.61
N CYS A 9 -18.57 0.50 2.35
CA CYS A 9 -18.44 -0.82 1.72
C CYS A 9 -16.96 -1.24 1.58
N GLN A 10 -16.66 -2.47 2.00
CA GLN A 10 -15.29 -3.02 1.99
C GLN A 10 -15.18 -4.32 1.18
N ALA A 11 -16.26 -4.80 0.56
CA ALA A 11 -16.26 -6.04 -0.21
C ALA A 11 -16.84 -5.82 -1.60
N TRP A 12 -16.16 -6.33 -2.62
CA TRP A 12 -16.52 -6.13 -4.03
C TRP A 12 -16.47 -7.45 -4.78
N ILE A 13 -17.50 -7.70 -5.58
CA ILE A 13 -17.53 -8.80 -6.55
C ILE A 13 -17.73 -8.16 -7.91
N VAL A 14 -16.83 -8.43 -8.86
CA VAL A 14 -16.83 -7.80 -10.18
C VAL A 14 -16.61 -8.86 -11.25
N ASP A 15 -17.38 -8.74 -12.33
CA ASP A 15 -17.31 -9.63 -13.48
C ASP A 15 -16.35 -9.08 -14.56
N ASP A 16 -15.78 -9.98 -15.36
CA ASP A 16 -14.58 -9.81 -16.21
C ASP A 16 -14.57 -8.50 -17.01
N VAL A 17 -15.67 -8.26 -17.73
CA VAL A 17 -15.82 -7.12 -18.67
C VAL A 17 -15.65 -5.76 -18.00
N ARG A 18 -15.73 -5.71 -16.66
CA ARG A 18 -15.71 -4.46 -15.89
C ARG A 18 -14.51 -4.31 -14.97
N VAL A 19 -13.61 -5.30 -14.86
CA VAL A 19 -12.56 -5.30 -13.84
C VAL A 19 -11.62 -4.10 -13.98
N ASN A 20 -11.07 -3.83 -15.17
CA ASN A 20 -10.17 -2.67 -15.37
C ASN A 20 -10.86 -1.34 -15.07
N LYS A 21 -12.04 -1.10 -15.68
CA LYS A 21 -12.83 0.12 -15.42
C LYS A 21 -13.21 0.27 -13.95
N PHE A 22 -13.52 -0.84 -13.28
CA PHE A 22 -13.79 -0.86 -11.85
C PHE A 22 -12.56 -0.44 -11.05
N LEU A 23 -11.39 -0.99 -11.34
CA LEU A 23 -10.15 -0.69 -10.65
C LEU A 23 -9.70 0.77 -10.83
N ASP A 24 -9.86 1.31 -12.04
CA ASP A 24 -9.63 2.73 -12.34
C ASP A 24 -10.56 3.60 -11.48
N THR A 25 -11.88 3.36 -11.60
CA THR A 25 -12.90 4.15 -10.89
C THR A 25 -12.75 4.03 -9.37
N TYR A 26 -12.45 2.83 -8.86
CA TYR A 26 -12.24 2.60 -7.44
C TYR A 26 -11.00 3.34 -6.94
N GLY A 27 -9.88 3.28 -7.70
CA GLY A 27 -8.65 4.00 -7.42
C GLY A 27 -8.88 5.50 -7.23
N GLU A 28 -9.56 6.13 -8.16
CA GLU A 28 -9.93 7.56 -8.09
C GLU A 28 -10.82 7.88 -6.87
N ILE A 29 -11.76 6.99 -6.54
CA ILE A 29 -12.68 7.21 -5.42
C ILE A 29 -11.96 7.08 -4.08
N VAL A 30 -11.10 6.08 -3.90
CA VAL A 30 -10.40 5.89 -2.61
C VAL A 30 -9.40 6.98 -2.29
N GLU A 31 -8.90 7.68 -3.30
CA GLU A 31 -8.05 8.87 -3.12
C GLU A 31 -8.84 10.10 -2.67
N THR A 32 -10.17 10.07 -2.73
CA THR A 32 -11.01 11.27 -2.57
C THR A 32 -12.13 11.14 -1.55
N THR A 33 -12.51 9.93 -1.18
CA THR A 33 -13.46 9.66 -0.11
C THR A 33 -12.85 10.05 1.24
N GLU A 34 -13.68 10.31 2.25
CA GLU A 34 -13.24 10.42 3.65
C GLU A 34 -13.16 9.05 4.34
N GLN A 35 -13.75 8.01 3.74
CA GLN A 35 -13.71 6.66 4.29
C GLN A 35 -12.31 6.07 4.24
N ARG A 36 -11.94 5.33 5.29
CA ARG A 36 -10.64 4.66 5.43
C ARG A 36 -10.86 3.18 5.73
N PRO A 37 -11.17 2.36 4.71
CA PRO A 37 -11.49 0.96 4.91
C PRO A 37 -10.23 0.18 5.27
N GLN A 38 -10.21 -0.40 6.47
CA GLN A 38 -9.06 -1.13 7.03
C GLN A 38 -8.78 -2.45 6.28
N ARG A 39 -9.82 -3.11 5.75
CA ARG A 39 -9.71 -4.42 5.08
C ARG A 39 -10.66 -4.50 3.89
N VAL A 40 -10.16 -4.15 2.71
CA VAL A 40 -10.92 -4.26 1.46
C VAL A 40 -10.72 -5.64 0.85
N HIS A 41 -11.81 -6.33 0.52
CA HIS A 41 -11.83 -7.60 -0.20
C HIS A 41 -12.35 -7.38 -1.62
N MET A 42 -11.64 -7.90 -2.61
CA MET A 42 -12.04 -7.87 -4.01
C MET A 42 -12.07 -9.28 -4.59
N ILE A 43 -13.19 -9.64 -5.20
CA ILE A 43 -13.38 -10.90 -5.92
C ILE A 43 -13.65 -10.57 -7.38
N PHE A 44 -12.84 -11.12 -8.27
CA PHE A 44 -12.96 -10.93 -9.71
C PHE A 44 -13.31 -12.26 -10.37
N HIS A 45 -14.48 -12.32 -10.99
CA HIS A 45 -14.89 -13.45 -11.81
C HIS A 45 -14.43 -13.17 -13.24
N LEU A 46 -13.48 -13.95 -13.75
CA LEU A 46 -12.86 -13.73 -15.05
C LEU A 46 -13.16 -14.90 -15.98
N ASN A 47 -13.58 -14.62 -17.20
CA ASN A 47 -13.77 -15.67 -18.21
C ASN A 47 -12.47 -15.90 -19.00
N ASN A 48 -11.64 -14.85 -19.14
CA ASN A 48 -10.35 -14.93 -19.79
C ASN A 48 -9.26 -15.44 -18.84
N THR A 49 -8.73 -16.64 -19.12
CA THR A 49 -7.68 -17.30 -18.33
C THR A 49 -6.26 -17.07 -18.87
N GLN A 50 -6.10 -16.24 -19.91
CA GLN A 50 -4.78 -15.93 -20.46
C GLN A 50 -3.90 -15.25 -19.41
N GLU A 51 -2.67 -15.75 -19.26
CA GLU A 51 -1.71 -15.26 -18.27
C GLU A 51 -1.46 -13.76 -18.39
N GLU A 52 -1.41 -13.22 -19.60
CA GLU A 52 -1.24 -11.78 -19.86
C GLU A 52 -2.38 -10.94 -19.26
N HIS A 53 -3.63 -11.41 -19.39
CA HIS A 53 -4.81 -10.72 -18.82
C HIS A 53 -4.79 -10.77 -17.29
N LEU A 54 -4.47 -11.93 -16.70
CA LEU A 54 -4.32 -12.07 -15.26
C LEU A 54 -3.21 -11.17 -14.73
N HIS A 55 -2.07 -11.14 -15.40
CA HIS A 55 -0.94 -10.28 -15.08
C HIS A 55 -1.32 -8.80 -15.15
N GLN A 56 -2.05 -8.38 -16.18
CA GLN A 56 -2.53 -7.01 -16.33
C GLN A 56 -3.41 -6.58 -15.14
N ILE A 57 -4.35 -7.44 -14.72
CA ILE A 57 -5.23 -7.18 -13.58
C ILE A 57 -4.41 -7.11 -12.28
N LEU A 58 -3.58 -8.12 -12.01
CA LEU A 58 -2.80 -8.20 -10.77
C LEU A 58 -1.73 -7.10 -10.64
N SER A 59 -1.27 -6.53 -11.76
CA SER A 59 -0.31 -5.41 -11.82
C SER A 59 -0.97 -4.03 -11.77
N HIS A 60 -2.29 -3.97 -11.63
CA HIS A 60 -3.03 -2.71 -11.58
C HIS A 60 -2.67 -1.92 -10.31
N GLN A 61 -2.41 -0.61 -10.44
CA GLN A 61 -1.95 0.25 -9.34
C GLN A 61 -2.90 0.26 -8.13
N THR A 62 -4.21 0.22 -8.37
CA THR A 62 -5.23 0.09 -7.31
C THR A 62 -5.02 -1.12 -6.39
N LEU A 63 -4.48 -2.24 -6.89
CA LEU A 63 -4.26 -3.45 -6.10
C LEU A 63 -2.97 -3.44 -5.28
N GLU A 64 -2.10 -2.44 -5.48
CA GLU A 64 -0.89 -2.25 -4.67
C GLU A 64 -1.21 -2.01 -3.18
N ASP A 65 -2.39 -1.45 -2.90
CA ASP A 65 -2.88 -1.16 -1.54
C ASP A 65 -3.90 -2.20 -1.03
N VAL A 66 -4.26 -3.21 -1.84
CA VAL A 66 -5.34 -4.15 -1.54
C VAL A 66 -4.78 -5.58 -1.46
N PRO A 67 -4.47 -6.10 -0.26
CA PRO A 67 -3.91 -7.44 -0.11
C PRO A 67 -4.94 -8.54 -0.37
N ASN A 68 -6.24 -8.29 -0.12
CA ASN A 68 -7.27 -9.32 -0.21
C ASN A 68 -7.93 -9.32 -1.60
N VAL A 69 -7.28 -9.95 -2.56
CA VAL A 69 -7.76 -10.12 -3.93
C VAL A 69 -7.91 -11.60 -4.24
N LEU A 70 -9.05 -11.98 -4.81
CA LEU A 70 -9.35 -13.32 -5.29
C LEU A 70 -9.80 -13.24 -6.76
N LEU A 71 -9.16 -13.98 -7.65
CA LEU A 71 -9.64 -14.22 -9.01
C LEU A 71 -10.31 -15.59 -9.02
N VAL A 72 -11.49 -15.67 -9.62
CA VAL A 72 -12.24 -16.90 -9.88
C VAL A 72 -12.21 -17.08 -11.39
N ILE A 73 -11.50 -18.11 -11.85
CA ILE A 73 -11.26 -18.35 -13.28
C ILE A 73 -11.71 -19.76 -13.66
N PRO A 74 -12.26 -20.01 -14.86
CA PRO A 74 -12.57 -21.35 -15.33
C PRO A 74 -11.36 -22.27 -15.21
N SER A 75 -11.54 -23.46 -14.65
CA SER A 75 -10.46 -24.44 -14.59
C SER A 75 -10.25 -25.08 -15.96
N THR A 76 -9.00 -25.37 -16.29
CA THR A 76 -8.62 -26.13 -17.50
C THR A 76 -8.22 -27.57 -17.19
N ARG A 77 -8.54 -28.06 -15.98
CA ARG A 77 -8.23 -29.44 -15.58
C ARG A 77 -9.22 -30.39 -16.24
N ASP A 78 -8.72 -31.39 -16.94
CA ASP A 78 -9.49 -32.43 -17.64
C ASP A 78 -10.20 -33.42 -16.69
N ASP A 79 -10.48 -33.04 -15.43
CA ASP A 79 -11.08 -33.92 -14.42
C ASP A 79 -12.62 -34.00 -14.53
N ASP A 80 -13.20 -33.43 -15.59
CA ASP A 80 -14.65 -33.38 -15.83
C ASP A 80 -15.19 -34.72 -16.35
N GLU A 81 -15.10 -35.78 -15.54
CA GLU A 81 -16.05 -36.90 -15.60
C GLU A 81 -17.46 -36.49 -15.09
N ASN A 82 -17.59 -35.27 -14.53
CA ASN A 82 -18.88 -34.66 -14.16
C ASN A 82 -19.12 -33.38 -14.96
N ASP A 83 -20.30 -33.26 -15.57
CA ASP A 83 -20.84 -32.13 -16.38
C ASP A 83 -20.94 -30.75 -15.63
N GLY A 84 -20.15 -30.50 -14.58
CA GLY A 84 -20.24 -29.30 -13.74
C GLY A 84 -19.17 -28.26 -14.05
N GLU A 85 -19.52 -26.98 -14.03
CA GLU A 85 -18.55 -25.88 -14.09
C GLU A 85 -17.55 -25.96 -12.92
N SER A 86 -16.26 -25.93 -13.25
CA SER A 86 -15.16 -25.95 -12.28
C SER A 86 -14.29 -24.70 -12.40
N PHE A 87 -13.74 -24.24 -11.28
CA PHE A 87 -13.02 -22.97 -11.17
C PHE A 87 -11.72 -23.12 -10.38
N ASP A 88 -10.68 -22.42 -10.84
CA ASP A 88 -9.47 -22.20 -10.05
C ASP A 88 -9.58 -20.88 -9.29
N LEU A 89 -9.17 -20.92 -8.01
CA LEU A 89 -9.22 -19.79 -7.10
C LEU A 89 -7.81 -19.25 -6.93
N VAL A 90 -7.59 -18.03 -7.40
CA VAL A 90 -6.25 -17.47 -7.63
C VAL A 90 -6.08 -16.15 -6.88
N THR A 91 -4.87 -15.84 -6.44
CA THR A 91 -4.52 -14.60 -5.73
C THR A 91 -3.16 -14.04 -6.18
N SER A 92 -2.84 -12.81 -5.78
CA SER A 92 -1.48 -12.24 -5.86
C SER A 92 -0.61 -12.56 -4.63
N SER A 93 0.71 -12.43 -4.77
CA SER A 93 1.70 -12.46 -3.67
C SER A 93 1.70 -11.21 -2.79
N PHE A 94 1.18 -10.08 -3.29
CA PHE A 94 1.24 -8.76 -2.63
C PHE A 94 2.68 -8.26 -2.36
N ALA A 95 3.64 -8.72 -3.16
CA ALA A 95 5.07 -8.38 -3.06
C ALA A 95 5.44 -7.02 -3.71
N GLY A 96 4.43 -6.25 -4.15
CA GLY A 96 4.58 -4.96 -4.84
C GLY A 96 4.21 -5.06 -6.32
N ARG A 97 3.92 -3.90 -6.95
CA ARG A 97 3.35 -3.83 -8.32
C ARG A 97 4.15 -4.62 -9.36
N PHE A 98 5.48 -4.56 -9.30
CA PHE A 98 6.38 -5.21 -10.26
C PHE A 98 6.78 -6.64 -9.87
N ASN A 99 6.45 -7.07 -8.65
CA ASN A 99 6.77 -8.40 -8.13
C ASN A 99 5.51 -9.29 -8.00
N ASN A 100 4.31 -8.76 -8.27
CA ASN A 100 3.04 -9.48 -8.34
C ASN A 100 2.85 -10.18 -9.70
N THR A 101 3.94 -10.63 -10.33
CA THR A 101 3.94 -11.09 -11.73
C THR A 101 3.30 -12.46 -11.93
N HIS A 102 3.21 -13.27 -10.88
CA HIS A 102 2.71 -14.64 -11.00
C HIS A 102 1.44 -14.87 -10.17
N PRO A 103 0.34 -15.29 -10.80
CA PRO A 103 -0.86 -15.72 -10.07
C PRO A 103 -0.55 -16.94 -9.18
N ILE A 104 -1.08 -16.93 -7.96
CA ILE A 104 -0.96 -18.03 -6.99
C ILE A 104 -2.30 -18.75 -6.93
N VAL A 105 -2.32 -20.01 -7.34
CA VAL A 105 -3.51 -20.87 -7.17
C VAL A 105 -3.63 -21.30 -5.70
N LEU A 106 -4.72 -20.89 -5.06
CA LEU A 106 -5.07 -21.25 -3.69
C LEU A 106 -5.78 -22.60 -3.64
N ASP A 107 -6.86 -22.70 -4.40
CA ASP A 107 -7.75 -23.85 -4.39
C ASP A 107 -8.36 -24.10 -5.77
N HIS A 108 -9.05 -25.23 -5.86
CA HIS A 108 -9.90 -25.59 -6.97
C HIS A 108 -11.31 -25.85 -6.44
N PHE A 109 -12.32 -25.28 -7.09
CA PHE A 109 -13.71 -25.43 -6.75
C PHE A 109 -14.44 -26.15 -7.89
N GLY A 110 -14.95 -27.36 -7.62
CA GLY A 110 -15.64 -28.20 -8.58
C GLY A 110 -16.58 -29.16 -7.88
N ALA A 111 -17.65 -29.60 -8.54
CA ALA A 111 -18.68 -30.47 -7.95
C ALA A 111 -19.19 -29.96 -6.58
N ALA A 112 -19.37 -28.64 -6.46
CA ALA A 112 -19.79 -27.93 -5.25
C ALA A 112 -18.87 -28.11 -4.02
N ASN A 113 -17.60 -28.45 -4.21
CA ASN A 113 -16.62 -28.65 -3.13
C ASN A 113 -15.29 -27.93 -3.42
N PHE A 114 -14.58 -27.56 -2.36
CA PHE A 114 -13.19 -27.09 -2.43
C PHE A 114 -12.25 -28.30 -2.35
N ALA A 115 -11.28 -28.39 -3.26
CA ALA A 115 -10.35 -29.51 -3.31
C ALA A 115 -9.40 -29.55 -2.11
N ARG A 116 -8.96 -28.38 -1.63
CA ARG A 116 -7.98 -28.25 -0.54
C ARG A 116 -8.55 -27.58 0.71
N ASN A 117 -9.72 -26.95 0.61
CA ASN A 117 -10.37 -26.20 1.69
C ASN A 117 -9.42 -25.15 2.31
N THR A 118 -8.71 -24.43 1.44
CA THR A 118 -7.71 -23.41 1.83
C THR A 118 -8.34 -22.10 2.23
N ASN A 119 -7.59 -21.26 2.95
CA ASN A 119 -8.01 -19.88 3.20
C ASN A 119 -7.92 -19.06 1.91
N LEU A 120 -9.06 -18.58 1.41
CA LEU A 120 -9.16 -17.76 0.19
C LEU A 120 -8.59 -16.35 0.33
N PHE A 121 -8.38 -15.88 1.56
CA PHE A 121 -7.76 -14.59 1.87
C PHE A 121 -6.65 -14.78 2.93
N PRO A 122 -5.48 -15.34 2.53
CA PRO A 122 -4.35 -15.50 3.44
C PRO A 122 -3.87 -14.13 3.96
N ASP A 123 -3.32 -14.09 5.17
CA ASP A 123 -2.78 -12.85 5.75
C ASP A 123 -1.44 -12.50 5.10
N LYS A 124 -1.48 -11.77 3.99
CA LYS A 124 -0.29 -11.30 3.26
C LYS A 124 0.44 -10.17 3.98
N LEU A 125 -0.17 -9.52 4.97
CA LEU A 125 0.48 -8.45 5.73
C LEU A 125 1.42 -9.00 6.80
N SER A 126 1.24 -10.27 7.20
CA SER A 126 2.17 -10.96 8.10
C SER A 126 3.57 -11.14 7.51
N ASN A 127 3.69 -11.20 6.17
CA ASN A 127 4.95 -11.34 5.45
C ASN A 127 4.84 -10.71 4.06
N LEU A 128 5.46 -9.56 3.88
CA LEU A 128 5.45 -8.74 2.67
C LEU A 128 6.45 -9.22 1.61
N GLN A 129 7.12 -10.36 1.83
CA GLN A 129 8.01 -11.01 0.86
C GLN A 129 9.07 -10.08 0.25
N ARG A 130 9.71 -9.26 1.08
CA ARG A 130 10.69 -8.23 0.70
C ARG A 130 10.13 -7.15 -0.24
N ARG A 131 8.82 -6.88 -0.19
CA ARG A 131 8.23 -5.72 -0.86
C ARG A 131 8.99 -4.45 -0.47
N ASN A 132 9.27 -3.61 -1.45
CA ASN A 132 9.81 -2.28 -1.21
C ASN A 132 8.71 -1.40 -0.61
N LEU A 133 8.89 -0.97 0.64
CA LEU A 133 8.08 0.04 1.31
C LEU A 133 8.72 1.41 1.01
N ARG A 134 8.04 2.22 0.21
CA ARG A 134 8.56 3.54 -0.22
C ARG A 134 8.31 4.58 0.86
N LEU A 135 9.39 5.08 1.45
CA LEU A 135 9.37 6.05 2.54
C LEU A 135 9.98 7.38 2.05
N ALA A 136 9.19 8.44 2.10
CA ALA A 136 9.68 9.80 1.87
C ALA A 136 10.13 10.43 3.19
N LEU A 137 11.31 11.06 3.19
CA LEU A 137 11.86 11.76 4.35
C LEU A 137 12.84 12.86 3.93
N PHE A 138 13.26 13.67 4.89
CA PHE A 138 14.40 14.58 4.79
C PHE A 138 15.12 14.60 6.14
N ASN A 139 16.33 15.17 6.22
CA ASN A 139 17.06 15.26 7.48
C ASN A 139 16.40 16.23 8.47
N TYR A 140 15.75 15.67 9.49
CA TYR A 140 15.11 16.43 10.57
C TYR A 140 15.33 15.78 11.93
N LYS A 141 16.46 16.11 12.57
CA LYS A 141 16.82 15.57 13.88
C LYS A 141 15.83 15.99 14.97
N PRO A 142 15.49 15.10 15.93
CA PRO A 142 15.94 13.70 16.08
C PRO A 142 15.04 12.66 15.37
N TYR A 143 14.11 13.10 14.54
CA TYR A 143 13.06 12.26 13.95
C TYR A 143 13.57 11.41 12.79
N THR A 144 14.34 12.04 11.90
CA THR A 144 14.87 11.44 10.68
C THR A 144 16.29 11.93 10.44
N THR A 145 17.18 11.00 10.15
CA THR A 145 18.54 11.28 9.69
C THR A 145 18.92 10.32 8.59
N VAL A 146 19.62 10.83 7.59
CA VAL A 146 20.10 10.10 6.42
C VAL A 146 21.58 10.38 6.26
N GLN A 147 22.36 9.32 6.10
CA GLN A 147 23.76 9.41 5.74
C GLN A 147 24.02 8.50 4.55
N HIS A 148 24.61 9.05 3.48
CA HIS A 148 25.11 8.24 2.39
C HIS A 148 26.36 7.49 2.83
N VAL A 149 26.36 6.19 2.58
CA VAL A 149 27.44 5.28 2.95
C VAL A 149 27.81 4.43 1.73
N ALA A 150 28.92 3.69 1.83
CA ALA A 150 29.33 2.80 0.75
C ALA A 150 28.26 1.72 0.50
N PRO A 151 28.08 1.24 -0.74
CA PRO A 151 27.15 0.16 -1.04
C PRO A 151 27.35 -1.05 -0.13
N GLY A 152 26.26 -1.64 0.36
CA GLY A 152 26.28 -2.79 1.27
C GLY A 152 26.57 -2.45 2.75
N SER A 153 26.85 -1.20 3.10
CA SER A 153 27.19 -0.81 4.49
C SER A 153 26.07 -0.07 5.23
N GLY A 154 25.00 0.30 4.54
CA GLY A 154 23.82 0.95 5.09
C GLY A 154 22.75 -0.02 5.60
N ASN A 155 21.59 0.55 5.94
CA ASN A 155 20.40 -0.18 6.42
C ASN A 155 19.15 0.09 5.57
N ALA A 156 19.26 0.87 4.49
CA ALA A 156 18.17 1.11 3.54
C ALA A 156 18.69 1.39 2.12
N ASN A 157 17.81 1.18 1.14
CA ASN A 157 18.07 1.46 -0.26
C ASN A 157 17.63 2.88 -0.61
N ALA A 158 18.44 3.61 -1.39
CA ALA A 158 18.00 4.85 -2.01
C ALA A 158 17.15 4.56 -3.27
N MET A 159 16.12 5.37 -3.51
CA MET A 159 15.33 5.29 -4.73
C MET A 159 16.13 5.82 -5.93
N GLY A 160 16.01 5.15 -7.08
CA GLY A 160 16.65 5.58 -8.33
C GLY A 160 18.12 5.14 -8.50
N THR A 161 18.61 4.26 -7.63
CA THR A 161 19.93 3.60 -7.77
C THR A 161 19.77 2.09 -7.79
N ASP A 162 20.69 1.41 -8.50
CA ASP A 162 20.82 -0.05 -8.52
C ASP A 162 21.72 -0.56 -7.37
N GLU A 163 22.39 0.35 -6.65
CA GLU A 163 23.25 -0.01 -5.52
C GLU A 163 22.42 -0.23 -4.24
N GLU A 164 22.57 -1.41 -3.64
CA GLU A 164 21.88 -1.78 -2.41
C GLU A 164 22.57 -1.20 -1.16
N LEU A 165 21.76 -0.88 -0.15
CA LEU A 165 22.19 -0.46 1.19
C LEU A 165 23.18 0.71 1.18
N THR A 166 22.86 1.73 0.40
CA THR A 166 23.66 2.95 0.25
C THR A 166 23.31 4.06 1.25
N LEU A 167 22.26 3.84 2.06
CA LEU A 167 21.83 4.79 3.08
C LEU A 167 21.91 4.17 4.48
N PHE A 168 22.45 4.93 5.42
CA PHE A 168 22.30 4.67 6.85
C PHE A 168 21.28 5.65 7.42
N LEU A 169 20.13 5.12 7.80
CA LEU A 169 19.04 5.86 8.40
C LEU A 169 19.03 5.67 9.92
N ASP A 170 18.74 6.74 10.64
CA ASP A 170 18.51 6.74 12.09
C ASP A 170 17.48 7.83 12.46
N GLY A 171 16.91 7.75 13.65
CA GLY A 171 15.90 8.68 14.16
C GLY A 171 14.63 7.99 14.64
N THR A 172 13.85 8.67 15.48
CA THR A 172 12.70 8.07 16.17
C THR A 172 11.61 7.55 15.22
N GLU A 173 11.33 8.28 14.14
CA GLU A 173 10.32 7.86 13.15
C GLU A 173 10.86 6.78 12.20
N VAL A 174 12.14 6.88 11.82
CA VAL A 174 12.82 5.88 10.99
C VAL A 174 12.85 4.51 11.67
N LEU A 175 13.23 4.47 12.95
CA LEU A 175 13.33 3.24 13.73
C LEU A 175 12.01 2.48 13.76
N MET A 176 10.86 3.18 13.84
CA MET A 176 9.55 2.52 13.75
C MET A 176 9.35 1.77 12.43
N PHE A 177 9.78 2.33 11.30
CA PHE A 177 9.65 1.69 10.00
C PHE A 177 10.69 0.59 9.75
N GLN A 178 11.88 0.72 10.33
CA GLN A 178 12.87 -0.36 10.33
C GLN A 178 12.33 -1.58 11.09
N GLU A 179 11.80 -1.37 12.31
CA GLU A 179 11.19 -2.45 13.10
C GLU A 179 9.96 -3.05 12.41
N PHE A 180 9.15 -2.23 11.75
CA PHE A 180 8.04 -2.72 10.94
C PHE A 180 8.54 -3.66 9.84
N CYS A 181 9.58 -3.28 9.09
CA CYS A 181 10.10 -4.11 8.02
C CYS A 181 10.85 -5.36 8.49
N ILE A 182 11.51 -5.31 9.65
CA ILE A 182 12.07 -6.50 10.31
C ILE A 182 10.94 -7.49 10.64
N ARG A 183 9.83 -6.99 11.19
CA ARG A 183 8.71 -7.84 11.61
C ARG A 183 7.90 -8.41 10.46
N HIS A 184 7.69 -7.61 9.43
CA HIS A 184 6.80 -7.93 8.31
C HIS A 184 7.55 -8.33 7.04
N ASN A 185 8.89 -8.49 7.09
CA ASN A 185 9.73 -8.86 5.95
C ASN A 185 9.51 -7.93 4.73
N CYS A 186 9.70 -6.63 4.91
CA CYS A 186 9.80 -5.65 3.82
C CYS A 186 11.19 -5.02 3.75
N THR A 187 11.43 -4.25 2.69
CA THR A 187 12.67 -3.49 2.48
C THR A 187 12.32 -2.02 2.38
N LEU A 188 13.04 -1.14 3.09
CA LEU A 188 12.84 0.29 2.96
C LEU A 188 13.49 0.82 1.68
N LEU A 189 12.72 1.58 0.90
CA LEU A 189 13.18 2.29 -0.28
C LEU A 189 12.94 3.80 -0.08
N ILE A 190 14.00 4.57 -0.05
CA ILE A 190 13.96 5.95 0.44
C ILE A 190 13.88 6.96 -0.70
N SER A 191 12.90 7.85 -0.60
CA SER A 191 12.81 9.09 -1.37
C SER A 191 13.25 10.23 -0.47
N GLU A 192 14.35 10.90 -0.82
CA GLU A 192 14.84 12.07 -0.08
C GLU A 192 14.23 13.35 -0.67
N ASP A 193 13.60 14.16 0.16
CA ASP A 193 12.90 15.40 -0.22
C ASP A 193 13.49 16.62 0.54
N GLU A 194 14.81 16.81 0.51
CA GLU A 194 15.53 17.87 1.24
C GLU A 194 15.12 19.30 0.84
N GLU A 195 14.80 19.52 -0.44
CA GLU A 195 14.40 20.85 -0.95
C GLU A 195 12.97 21.22 -0.56
N GLY A 196 12.02 20.30 -0.77
CA GLY A 196 10.60 20.51 -0.48
C GLY A 196 10.24 20.36 0.99
N GLN A 197 11.06 19.61 1.77
CA GLN A 197 10.81 19.28 3.18
C GLN A 197 9.37 18.77 3.36
N TRP A 198 8.60 19.31 4.30
CA TRP A 198 7.19 18.93 4.51
C TRP A 198 6.30 19.09 3.26
N GLY A 199 6.62 20.08 2.42
CA GLY A 199 5.93 20.35 1.18
C GLY A 199 4.53 20.97 1.31
N VAL A 200 3.94 21.23 0.14
CA VAL A 200 2.62 21.82 -0.06
C VAL A 200 1.85 20.98 -1.08
N ILE A 201 0.54 20.81 -0.83
CA ILE A 201 -0.37 20.17 -1.78
C ILE A 201 -1.15 21.26 -2.53
N TYR A 202 -1.09 21.21 -3.86
CA TYR A 202 -1.73 22.14 -4.77
C TYR A 202 -3.17 21.71 -5.09
N GLU A 203 -3.99 22.63 -5.60
CA GLU A 203 -5.42 22.39 -5.89
C GLU A 203 -5.64 21.29 -6.95
N ASN A 204 -4.70 21.14 -7.88
CA ASN A 204 -4.66 20.09 -8.88
C ASN A 204 -4.19 18.73 -8.32
N ARG A 205 -4.01 18.61 -7.00
CA ARG A 205 -3.54 17.40 -6.30
C ARG A 205 -2.15 16.92 -6.73
N THR A 206 -1.33 17.82 -7.23
CA THR A 206 0.11 17.63 -7.20
C THR A 206 0.68 18.24 -5.93
N GLY A 207 1.93 17.95 -5.61
CA GLY A 207 2.59 18.54 -4.46
C GLY A 207 4.09 18.33 -4.48
N ASP A 208 4.78 19.14 -3.69
CA ASP A 208 6.21 18.95 -3.41
C ASP A 208 6.42 18.36 -2.01
N GLY A 209 7.68 18.05 -1.70
CA GLY A 209 8.09 17.52 -0.41
C GLY A 209 7.41 16.22 -0.01
N LEU A 210 7.42 15.95 1.29
CA LEU A 210 6.88 14.76 1.93
C LEU A 210 5.38 14.55 1.68
N THR A 211 4.60 15.62 1.68
CA THR A 211 3.16 15.54 1.48
C THR A 211 2.80 15.30 0.02
N GLY A 212 3.49 15.98 -0.91
CA GLY A 212 3.39 15.71 -2.35
C GLY A 212 3.79 14.29 -2.72
N ALA A 213 4.86 13.76 -2.11
CA ALA A 213 5.33 12.41 -2.37
C ALA A 213 4.25 11.34 -2.10
N VAL A 214 3.46 11.51 -1.05
CA VAL A 214 2.36 10.58 -0.72
C VAL A 214 1.14 10.81 -1.63
N VAL A 215 0.76 12.06 -1.87
CA VAL A 215 -0.43 12.37 -2.71
C VAL A 215 -0.25 11.91 -4.14
N GLU A 216 0.95 12.06 -4.70
CA GLU A 216 1.29 11.61 -6.05
C GLU A 216 1.69 10.13 -6.12
N ARG A 217 1.62 9.40 -4.98
CA ARG A 217 2.00 7.98 -4.85
C ARG A 217 3.44 7.69 -5.27
N ARG A 218 4.33 8.69 -5.14
CA ARG A 218 5.79 8.52 -5.23
C ARG A 218 6.35 7.79 -4.00
N ALA A 219 5.73 7.99 -2.84
CA ALA A 219 5.96 7.26 -1.62
C ALA A 219 4.65 6.73 -1.02
N GLU A 220 4.73 5.66 -0.23
CA GLU A 220 3.57 5.08 0.46
C GLU A 220 3.38 5.73 1.84
N VAL A 221 4.50 6.15 2.44
CA VAL A 221 4.53 6.80 3.75
C VAL A 221 5.52 7.96 3.70
N SER A 222 5.24 9.01 4.46
CA SER A 222 6.21 10.07 4.73
C SER A 222 6.43 10.29 6.23
N VAL A 223 7.68 10.57 6.59
CA VAL A 223 8.14 10.80 7.97
C VAL A 223 9.04 12.04 8.03
N GLY A 224 8.98 12.76 9.14
CA GLY A 224 9.62 14.05 9.33
C GLY A 224 8.83 14.97 10.26
N ALA A 225 8.26 14.42 11.35
CA ALA A 225 7.42 15.17 12.30
C ALA A 225 6.25 15.90 11.63
N ILE A 226 5.52 15.18 10.76
CA ILE A 226 4.42 15.76 9.99
C ILE A 226 3.29 16.17 10.92
N TYR A 227 3.02 17.48 10.99
CA TYR A 227 1.85 17.99 11.70
C TYR A 227 0.57 17.67 10.94
N MET A 228 -0.42 17.15 11.66
CA MET A 228 -1.74 16.94 11.10
C MET A 228 -2.52 18.25 11.05
N TRP A 229 -2.33 19.02 9.98
CA TRP A 229 -3.15 20.19 9.67
C TRP A 229 -4.44 19.83 8.95
N ARG A 230 -5.42 20.74 9.01
CA ARG A 230 -6.77 20.55 8.42
C ARG A 230 -6.70 20.20 6.93
N LEU A 231 -5.71 20.73 6.21
CA LEU A 231 -5.48 20.46 4.78
C LEU A 231 -5.05 19.01 4.50
N HIS A 232 -4.47 18.31 5.46
CA HIS A 232 -4.09 16.89 5.32
C HIS A 232 -5.26 15.93 5.57
N ARG A 233 -6.35 16.41 6.20
CA ARG A 233 -7.55 15.60 6.47
C ARG A 233 -8.32 15.38 5.16
N GLY A 234 -8.03 14.26 4.51
CA GLY A 234 -8.67 13.84 3.26
C GLY A 234 -7.70 13.24 2.26
N LEU A 235 -6.42 13.60 2.34
CA LEU A 235 -5.39 13.22 1.36
C LEU A 235 -4.45 12.12 1.87
N ILE A 236 -4.29 12.00 3.19
CA ILE A 236 -3.50 10.92 3.82
C ILE A 236 -4.45 9.79 4.27
N LYS A 237 -4.14 8.55 3.90
CA LYS A 237 -5.01 7.38 4.15
C LYS A 237 -4.98 6.91 5.60
N TYR A 238 -3.79 6.81 6.20
CA TYR A 238 -3.62 6.35 7.56
C TYR A 238 -2.66 7.27 8.31
N TYR A 239 -3.05 7.68 9.51
CA TYR A 239 -2.16 8.32 10.45
C TYR A 239 -2.39 7.70 11.82
N SER A 240 -1.29 7.44 12.50
CA SER A 240 -1.28 7.12 13.92
C SER A 240 -0.58 8.28 14.60
N LYS A 241 -1.29 8.99 15.48
CA LYS A 241 -0.65 10.03 16.28
C LYS A 241 0.24 9.35 17.31
N VAL A 242 1.56 9.37 17.09
CA VAL A 242 2.54 8.78 17.99
C VAL A 242 2.95 9.76 19.09
N GLU A 243 2.91 11.07 18.80
CA GLU A 243 3.29 12.12 19.74
C GLU A 243 2.18 13.17 19.93
N THR A 244 1.96 13.58 21.18
CA THR A 244 1.14 14.73 21.55
C THR A 244 2.06 15.93 21.77
N PRO A 245 1.92 17.03 21.00
CA PRO A 245 2.61 18.27 21.34
C PRO A 245 2.24 18.69 22.76
N GLY A 246 3.23 19.01 23.58
CA GLY A 246 3.00 19.53 24.93
C GLY A 246 2.14 20.79 24.87
N THR A 247 1.14 20.88 25.75
CA THR A 247 0.44 22.13 26.04
C THR A 247 1.46 23.15 26.49
N LEU A 248 1.70 24.18 25.68
CA LEU A 248 2.37 25.40 26.16
C LEU A 248 1.44 26.05 27.20
N GLU A 249 1.63 25.71 28.47
CA GLU A 249 1.08 26.51 29.57
C GLU A 249 1.68 27.91 29.44
N LYS A 250 0.81 28.87 29.10
CA LYS A 250 1.15 30.29 29.18
C LYS A 250 1.42 30.62 30.64
N HIS A 251 2.68 30.60 31.07
CA HIS A 251 3.06 31.33 32.26
C HIS A 251 2.86 32.82 32.00
N GLN A 252 1.72 33.35 32.46
CA GLN A 252 1.50 34.77 32.63
C GLN A 252 2.47 35.28 33.69
N ALA A 253 3.61 35.82 33.26
CA ALA A 253 4.44 36.66 34.10
C ALA A 253 3.65 37.92 34.47
N SER A 254 3.37 38.10 35.76
CA SER A 254 2.82 39.36 36.28
C SER A 254 3.92 40.43 36.28
N PRO A 255 3.63 41.68 35.87
CA PRO A 255 4.64 42.74 35.89
C PRO A 255 4.96 43.17 37.33
N PRO A 256 6.22 43.55 37.61
CA PRO A 256 6.62 43.99 38.95
C PRO A 256 5.95 45.31 39.32
N ARG A 257 5.52 45.41 40.59
CA ARG A 257 5.13 46.68 41.24
C ARG A 257 6.35 47.41 41.75
#